data_AF-A0A2G2MN65-F1
#
_entry.id   AF-A0A2G2MN65-F1
#
_cell.length_a   1.000
_cell.length_b   1.000
_cell.length_c   1.000
_cell.angle_alpha   90.00
_cell.angle_beta   90.00
_cell.angle_gamma   90.00
#
_symmetry.space_group_name_H-M   'P 1'
#
loop_
_entity.id
_entity.type
_entity.pdbx_description
1 polymer ?
#
loop_
_entity_poly.entity_id
_entity_poly.type
_entity_poly.pdbx_seq_one_letter_code
_entity_poly.pdbx_strand_id
1 'polypeptide(L)'
;MAENLVSIKKGTVVKILKSDEFRTDIIVDLDGKYEAAINYNQLTGKINEFDTVILNTTAVEYNLGTGGYHFVINNIKREKLVVDNVGHIMKLRYTPLQVKVKAAEEQGSPHHKVFVNFTSLRGFPVIVGSIHSMLLPTVITLNHLNPKLKIAYIMTDGASLPIAFSNTVVNMQKEKLIKATITIGHAFGGDIECVNIYNGLIAAKEIVMADVAIVTMGPGIVGTGTPYGFSGIEQGMLIDAVNSLGGTSIFLPRISFADKRERHYGMSHHSRTVLSKIVNTKTTVIVPKLQLNKKRIIKKQITDLKINEKHCIVEEEVGMLALVLSKFNNSLSTMDRNFNQDIEFFLTCASAAKYSNRLLMTNK
;
A
#
# COMPACT_ATOMS: atom_id res chain seq x y z
N MET A 1 -20.19 26.49 -1.52
CA MET A 1 -19.50 25.30 -2.09
C MET A 1 -18.58 25.80 -3.20
N ALA A 2 -17.46 25.13 -3.48
CA ALA A 2 -16.59 25.51 -4.59
C ALA A 2 -17.32 25.27 -5.94
N GLU A 3 -17.22 26.21 -6.88
CA GLU A 3 -17.82 26.09 -8.21
C GLU A 3 -17.11 25.03 -9.06
N ASN A 4 -15.80 24.87 -8.86
CA ASN A 4 -14.97 23.87 -9.53
C ASN A 4 -14.24 23.01 -8.49
N LEU A 5 -14.15 21.70 -8.75
CA LEU A 5 -13.47 20.74 -7.87
C LEU A 5 -12.06 20.38 -8.34
N VAL A 6 -11.67 20.78 -9.56
CA VAL A 6 -10.38 20.46 -10.17
C VAL A 6 -9.83 21.69 -10.92
N SER A 7 -8.57 22.05 -10.63
CA SER A 7 -7.79 22.97 -11.46
C SER A 7 -7.21 22.21 -12.65
N ILE A 8 -7.45 22.72 -13.86
CA ILE A 8 -6.94 22.15 -15.10
C ILE A 8 -6.11 23.20 -15.84
N LYS A 9 -4.90 22.80 -16.27
CA LYS A 9 -4.03 23.64 -17.11
C LYS A 9 -3.51 22.87 -18.30
N LYS A 10 -3.25 23.62 -19.38
CA LYS A 10 -2.54 23.13 -20.57
C LYS A 10 -1.05 23.37 -20.36
N GLY A 11 -0.22 22.38 -20.65
CA GLY A 11 1.24 22.49 -20.57
C GLY A 11 1.93 21.81 -21.74
N THR A 12 3.21 22.13 -21.92
CA THR A 12 4.07 21.49 -22.93
C THR A 12 5.13 20.64 -22.24
N VAL A 13 5.30 19.41 -22.70
CA VAL A 13 6.33 18.51 -22.16
C VAL A 13 7.70 19.00 -22.61
N VAL A 14 8.57 19.33 -21.66
CA VAL A 14 9.90 19.88 -21.92
C VAL A 14 10.95 18.79 -21.86
N LYS A 15 10.80 17.85 -20.91
CA LYS A 15 11.79 16.81 -20.66
C LYS A 15 11.16 15.56 -20.08
N ILE A 16 11.61 14.40 -20.53
CA ILE A 16 11.32 13.12 -19.88
C ILE A 16 12.43 12.79 -18.88
N LEU A 17 12.08 12.62 -17.61
CA LEU A 17 13.03 12.29 -16.54
C LEU A 17 13.23 10.78 -16.42
N LYS A 18 12.13 10.03 -16.46
CA LYS A 18 12.11 8.58 -16.33
C LYS A 18 10.90 8.04 -17.06
N SER A 19 11.03 6.88 -17.70
CA SER A 19 9.89 6.17 -18.28
C SER A 19 10.04 4.67 -18.08
N ASP A 20 8.92 4.02 -17.80
CA ASP A 20 8.76 2.59 -17.98
C ASP A 20 7.45 2.31 -18.74
N GLU A 21 7.00 1.05 -18.72
CA GLU A 21 5.78 0.63 -19.40
C GLU A 21 4.53 1.32 -18.85
N PHE A 22 4.47 1.58 -17.54
CA PHE A 22 3.26 2.01 -16.86
C PHE A 22 3.25 3.51 -16.56
N ARG A 23 4.43 4.12 -16.37
CA ARG A 23 4.56 5.49 -15.90
C ARG A 23 5.68 6.24 -16.61
N THR A 24 5.45 7.52 -16.88
CA THR A 24 6.47 8.47 -17.35
C THR A 24 6.49 9.71 -16.46
N ASP A 25 7.66 10.00 -15.90
CA ASP A 25 7.94 11.20 -15.12
C ASP A 25 8.47 12.27 -16.07
N ILE A 26 7.83 13.43 -16.06
CA ILE A 26 8.11 14.52 -17.00
C ILE A 26 8.27 15.86 -16.28
N ILE A 27 8.98 16.77 -16.94
CA ILE A 27 8.92 18.20 -16.66
C ILE A 27 8.04 18.85 -17.71
N VAL A 28 7.09 19.66 -17.27
CA VAL A 28 6.16 20.42 -18.12
C VAL A 28 6.38 21.91 -17.93
N ASP A 29 6.30 22.67 -19.03
CA ASP A 29 6.18 24.12 -19.01
C ASP A 29 4.70 24.51 -18.85
N LEU A 30 4.42 25.19 -17.74
CA LEU A 30 3.14 25.79 -17.39
C LEU A 30 3.31 27.32 -17.34
N ASP A 31 3.14 27.97 -18.50
CA ASP A 31 3.22 29.43 -18.66
C ASP A 31 4.57 30.02 -18.17
N GLY A 32 5.68 29.39 -18.55
CA GLY A 32 7.05 29.79 -18.19
C GLY A 32 7.57 29.16 -16.90
N LYS A 33 6.78 28.32 -16.23
CA LYS A 33 7.20 27.57 -15.02
C LYS A 33 7.41 26.10 -15.34
N TYR A 34 8.60 25.59 -15.02
CA TYR A 34 8.96 24.19 -15.19
C TYR A 34 8.59 23.39 -13.95
N GLU A 35 7.54 22.58 -14.05
CA GLU A 35 7.00 21.81 -12.92
C GLU A 35 6.99 20.31 -13.24
N ALA A 36 7.08 19.49 -12.19
CA ALA A 36 7.07 18.04 -12.33
C ALA A 36 5.65 17.52 -12.55
N ALA A 37 5.50 16.55 -13.44
CA ALA A 37 4.23 15.86 -13.67
C ALA A 37 4.42 14.37 -13.89
N ILE A 38 3.36 13.61 -13.66
CA ILE A 38 3.31 12.16 -13.89
C ILE A 38 2.27 11.87 -14.97
N ASN A 39 2.70 11.03 -15.92
CA ASN A 39 1.85 10.43 -16.92
C ASN A 39 1.67 8.94 -16.63
N TYR A 40 0.43 8.48 -16.52
CA TYR A 40 0.13 7.05 -16.46
C TYR A 40 -0.12 6.54 -17.88
N ASN A 41 0.86 5.83 -18.44
CA ASN A 41 0.90 5.46 -19.85
C ASN A 41 -0.31 4.62 -20.29
N GLN A 42 -0.90 3.85 -19.39
CA GLN A 42 -2.10 3.05 -19.68
C GLN A 42 -3.38 3.90 -19.76
N LEU A 43 -3.40 5.11 -19.19
CA LEU A 43 -4.56 6.01 -19.21
C LEU A 43 -4.51 6.99 -20.37
N THR A 44 -3.33 7.52 -20.66
CA THR A 44 -3.12 8.66 -21.57
C THR A 44 -2.21 8.32 -22.73
N GLY A 45 -1.65 7.11 -22.75
CA GLY A 45 -0.64 6.69 -23.72
C GLY A 45 0.78 7.20 -23.40
N LYS A 46 1.77 6.71 -24.15
CA LYS A 46 3.16 7.21 -24.06
C LYS A 46 3.25 8.68 -24.47
N ILE A 47 4.03 9.45 -23.72
CA ILE A 47 4.31 10.87 -23.97
C ILE A 47 5.71 11.03 -24.55
N ASN A 48 5.86 12.00 -25.46
CA ASN A 48 7.14 12.48 -25.97
C ASN A 48 7.40 13.92 -25.54
N GLU A 49 8.67 14.35 -25.62
CA GLU A 49 9.01 15.77 -25.53
C GLU A 49 8.27 16.58 -26.61
N PHE A 50 7.95 17.83 -26.28
CA PHE A 50 7.14 18.74 -27.09
C PHE A 50 5.68 18.29 -27.31
N ASP A 51 5.21 17.26 -26.61
CA ASP A 51 3.77 16.97 -26.56
C ASP A 51 3.04 18.04 -25.75
N THR A 52 1.81 18.35 -26.16
CA THR A 52 0.94 19.25 -25.42
C THR A 52 -0.05 18.42 -24.60
N VAL A 53 -0.10 18.69 -23.30
CA VAL A 53 -0.87 17.91 -22.33
C VAL A 53 -1.85 18.77 -21.56
N ILE A 54 -2.94 18.15 -21.14
CA ILE A 54 -3.88 18.69 -20.16
C ILE A 54 -3.56 18.06 -18.81
N LEU A 55 -3.38 18.88 -17.79
CA LEU A 55 -2.89 18.49 -16.47
C LEU A 55 -3.94 18.82 -15.39
N ASN A 56 -4.10 17.92 -14.42
CA ASN A 56 -4.69 18.24 -13.13
C ASN A 56 -3.61 18.88 -12.26
N THR A 57 -3.78 20.16 -11.95
CA THR A 57 -2.80 20.96 -11.19
C THR A 57 -3.19 21.23 -9.75
N THR A 58 -4.39 20.79 -9.35
CA THR A 58 -5.04 21.11 -8.07
C THR A 58 -4.14 20.88 -6.87
N ALA A 59 -3.56 19.69 -6.75
CA ALA A 59 -2.89 19.33 -5.51
C ALA A 59 -1.55 20.06 -5.28
N VAL A 60 -0.83 20.40 -6.35
CA VAL A 60 0.41 21.18 -6.24
C VAL A 60 0.07 22.64 -5.97
N GLU A 61 -0.91 23.21 -6.68
CA GLU A 61 -1.35 24.61 -6.49
C GLU A 61 -1.80 24.88 -5.05
N TYR A 62 -2.50 23.93 -4.44
CA TYR A 62 -3.03 24.06 -3.09
C TYR A 62 -2.20 23.34 -2.01
N ASN A 63 -0.98 22.87 -2.34
CA ASN A 63 -0.09 22.16 -1.40
C ASN A 63 -0.75 20.97 -0.67
N LEU A 64 -1.58 20.20 -1.36
CA LEU A 64 -2.37 19.09 -0.80
C LEU A 64 -1.63 17.75 -0.75
N GLY A 65 -0.34 17.73 -1.10
CA GLY A 65 0.53 16.57 -0.91
C GLY A 65 0.39 15.48 -1.98
N THR A 66 0.98 15.70 -3.15
CA THR A 66 1.18 14.66 -4.20
C THR A 66 2.64 14.26 -4.39
N GLY A 67 3.53 14.74 -3.51
CA GLY A 67 4.97 14.67 -3.71
C GLY A 67 5.48 15.70 -4.73
N GLY A 68 4.70 16.75 -5.01
CA GLY A 68 5.09 17.84 -5.91
C GLY A 68 4.81 17.56 -7.40
N TYR A 69 3.95 16.59 -7.70
CA TYR A 69 3.61 16.23 -9.07
C TYR A 69 2.20 16.68 -9.44
N HIS A 70 2.08 17.25 -10.65
CA HIS A 70 0.83 17.31 -11.40
C HIS A 70 0.53 15.96 -12.06
N PHE A 71 -0.70 15.75 -12.50
CA PHE A 71 -1.08 14.52 -13.20
C PHE A 71 -1.65 14.80 -14.58
N VAL A 72 -1.14 14.10 -15.59
CA VAL A 72 -1.66 14.22 -16.96
C VAL A 72 -3.06 13.62 -17.02
N ILE A 73 -4.03 14.43 -17.45
CA ILE A 73 -5.41 14.03 -17.76
C ILE A 73 -5.47 13.51 -19.20
N ASN A 74 -4.84 14.22 -20.14
CA ASN A 74 -4.87 13.86 -21.56
C ASN A 74 -3.63 14.39 -22.29
N ASN A 75 -3.19 13.69 -23.33
CA ASN A 75 -2.22 14.20 -24.31
C ASN A 75 -2.99 14.59 -25.58
N ILE A 76 -2.95 15.88 -25.95
CA ILE A 76 -3.77 16.43 -27.03
C ILE A 76 -3.41 15.81 -28.39
N LYS A 77 -2.17 15.33 -28.58
CA LYS A 77 -1.79 14.62 -29.82
C LYS A 77 -2.47 13.26 -29.97
N ARG A 78 -3.06 12.71 -28.91
CA ARG A 78 -3.71 11.41 -28.91
C ARG A 78 -5.23 11.60 -28.93
N GLU A 79 -5.79 11.64 -30.13
CA GLU A 79 -7.23 11.79 -30.33
C GLU A 79 -8.02 10.54 -29.93
N LYS A 80 -7.40 9.35 -29.97
CA LYS A 80 -8.05 8.08 -29.66
C LYS A 80 -7.11 7.12 -28.94
N LEU A 81 -7.62 6.53 -27.87
CA LEU A 81 -7.07 5.34 -27.23
C LEU A 81 -8.09 4.21 -27.36
N VAL A 82 -7.62 3.02 -27.76
CA VAL A 82 -8.46 1.83 -27.92
C VAL A 82 -8.09 0.86 -26.81
N VAL A 83 -9.07 0.54 -25.97
CA VAL A 83 -8.95 -0.52 -24.96
C VAL A 83 -9.29 -1.85 -25.64
N ASP A 84 -8.62 -2.94 -25.24
CA ASP A 84 -8.97 -4.27 -25.72
C ASP A 84 -10.40 -4.68 -25.27
N ASN A 85 -10.91 -5.80 -25.78
CA ASN A 85 -12.25 -6.31 -25.40
C ASN A 85 -12.21 -7.26 -24.19
N VAL A 86 -11.15 -7.24 -23.39
CA VAL A 86 -10.98 -8.14 -22.24
C VAL A 86 -11.45 -7.47 -20.96
N GLY A 87 -12.13 -8.22 -20.09
CA GLY A 87 -12.68 -7.71 -18.84
C GLY A 87 -13.89 -6.80 -19.03
N HIS A 88 -14.73 -6.72 -18.00
CA HIS A 88 -15.93 -5.86 -18.01
C HIS A 88 -16.16 -5.13 -16.69
N ILE A 89 -15.25 -5.24 -15.73
CA ILE A 89 -15.34 -4.54 -14.46
C ILE A 89 -14.71 -3.15 -14.59
N MET A 90 -15.39 -2.15 -14.03
CA MET A 90 -14.94 -0.76 -14.03
C MET A 90 -14.38 -0.36 -12.67
N LYS A 91 -13.22 0.28 -12.64
CA LYS A 91 -12.67 1.03 -11.49
C LYS A 91 -12.73 2.53 -11.78
N LEU A 92 -12.62 3.37 -10.74
CA LEU A 92 -12.93 4.81 -10.82
C LEU A 92 -14.34 5.08 -11.41
N ARG A 93 -15.32 4.25 -11.03
CA ARG A 93 -16.65 4.15 -11.63
C ARG A 93 -17.35 5.50 -11.73
N TYR A 94 -17.96 5.76 -12.88
CA TYR A 94 -18.76 6.96 -13.17
C TYR A 94 -18.01 8.30 -13.10
N THR A 95 -16.67 8.26 -13.11
CA THR A 95 -15.84 9.44 -13.40
C THR A 95 -15.45 9.46 -14.88
N PRO A 96 -15.11 10.63 -15.45
CA PRO A 96 -14.56 10.70 -16.82
C PRO A 96 -13.27 9.89 -17.04
N LEU A 97 -12.58 9.53 -15.94
CA LEU A 97 -11.33 8.75 -15.94
C LEU A 97 -11.55 7.28 -15.57
N GLN A 98 -12.78 6.77 -15.63
CA GLN A 98 -13.06 5.37 -15.33
C GLN A 98 -12.23 4.41 -16.18
N VAL A 99 -11.72 3.36 -15.55
CA VAL A 99 -10.82 2.39 -16.18
C VAL A 99 -11.47 1.02 -16.21
N LYS A 100 -11.35 0.35 -17.35
CA LYS A 100 -11.80 -1.03 -17.51
C LYS A 100 -10.69 -1.98 -17.09
N VAL A 101 -11.01 -2.99 -16.29
CA VAL A 101 -10.09 -4.01 -15.83
C VAL A 101 -10.67 -5.41 -16.03
N LYS A 102 -9.78 -6.39 -16.11
CA LYS A 102 -10.11 -7.81 -16.08
C LYS A 102 -10.04 -8.31 -14.64
N ALA A 103 -11.15 -8.28 -13.91
CA ALA A 103 -11.17 -8.75 -12.53
C ALA A 103 -11.03 -10.27 -12.48
N ALA A 104 -10.23 -10.79 -11.55
CA ALA A 104 -9.92 -12.22 -11.46
C ALA A 104 -11.17 -13.07 -11.21
N GLU A 105 -12.15 -12.53 -10.50
CA GLU A 105 -13.39 -13.19 -10.13
C GLU A 105 -14.52 -13.06 -11.16
N GLU A 106 -14.33 -12.29 -12.24
CA GLU A 106 -15.37 -12.09 -13.26
C GLU A 106 -15.70 -13.40 -14.01
N GLN A 107 -16.92 -13.59 -14.52
CA GLN A 107 -17.34 -14.87 -15.10
C GLN A 107 -16.47 -15.33 -16.29
N GLY A 108 -15.95 -14.38 -17.07
CA GLY A 108 -15.07 -14.64 -18.21
C GLY A 108 -13.59 -14.87 -17.84
N SER A 109 -13.22 -14.72 -16.57
CA SER A 109 -11.85 -14.96 -16.12
C SER A 109 -11.55 -16.46 -16.05
N PRO A 110 -10.33 -16.89 -16.45
CA PRO A 110 -9.89 -18.28 -16.25
C PRO A 110 -9.87 -18.71 -14.78
N HIS A 111 -9.87 -17.75 -13.85
CA HIS A 111 -9.86 -17.99 -12.41
C HIS A 111 -11.26 -18.00 -11.78
N HIS A 112 -12.34 -17.78 -12.53
CA HIS A 112 -13.69 -17.63 -11.95
C HIS A 112 -14.09 -18.79 -11.01
N LYS A 113 -13.82 -20.03 -11.41
CA LYS A 113 -14.11 -21.23 -10.61
C LYS A 113 -13.36 -21.28 -9.27
N VAL A 114 -12.20 -20.64 -9.17
CA VAL A 114 -11.44 -20.53 -7.90
C VAL A 114 -12.27 -19.81 -6.85
N PHE A 115 -12.94 -18.73 -7.24
CA PHE A 115 -13.76 -17.92 -6.33
C PHE A 115 -15.08 -18.62 -5.99
N VAL A 116 -15.74 -19.23 -6.98
CA VAL A 116 -17.01 -19.95 -6.77
C VAL A 116 -16.83 -21.13 -5.81
N ASN A 117 -15.71 -21.85 -5.93
CA ASN A 117 -15.44 -23.04 -5.11
C ASN A 117 -14.62 -22.74 -3.84
N PHE A 118 -14.32 -21.46 -3.56
CA PHE A 118 -13.52 -21.09 -2.42
C PHE A 118 -14.24 -21.42 -1.10
N THR A 119 -13.51 -21.98 -0.14
CA THR A 119 -14.07 -22.38 1.16
C THR A 119 -13.40 -21.68 2.32
N SER A 120 -12.07 -21.65 2.34
CA SER A 120 -11.32 -21.02 3.44
C SER A 120 -9.86 -20.74 3.08
N LEU A 121 -9.30 -19.72 3.70
CA LEU A 121 -7.89 -19.39 3.71
C LEU A 121 -7.05 -20.41 4.50
N ARG A 122 -7.64 -21.30 5.31
CA ARG A 122 -6.95 -22.38 6.03
C ARG A 122 -5.68 -21.89 6.77
N GLY A 123 -5.80 -20.79 7.51
CA GLY A 123 -4.70 -20.21 8.27
C GLY A 123 -3.65 -19.45 7.45
N PHE A 124 -3.94 -19.10 6.19
CA PHE A 124 -3.05 -18.28 5.36
C PHE A 124 -2.64 -16.99 6.09
N PRO A 125 -1.32 -16.74 6.32
CA PRO A 125 -0.87 -15.58 7.05
C PRO A 125 -1.02 -14.28 6.25
N VAL A 126 -1.60 -13.26 6.87
CA VAL A 126 -1.80 -11.95 6.24
C VAL A 126 -1.33 -10.83 7.17
N ILE A 127 -0.30 -10.11 6.75
CA ILE A 127 0.24 -8.94 7.45
C ILE A 127 -0.53 -7.70 6.98
N VAL A 128 -1.20 -7.01 7.90
CA VAL A 128 -2.02 -5.83 7.58
C VAL A 128 -1.35 -4.57 8.14
N GLY A 129 -0.79 -3.74 7.27
CA GLY A 129 -0.14 -2.47 7.61
C GLY A 129 -1.02 -1.24 7.37
N SER A 130 -0.70 -0.13 8.01
CA SER A 130 -1.51 1.10 7.97
C SER A 130 -1.08 2.11 6.92
N ILE A 131 0.12 1.95 6.36
CA ILE A 131 0.71 2.88 5.38
C ILE A 131 1.61 2.13 4.40
N HIS A 132 1.74 2.68 3.20
CA HIS A 132 2.55 2.09 2.13
C HIS A 132 4.03 1.87 2.50
N SER A 133 4.63 2.77 3.26
CA SER A 133 6.05 2.69 3.64
C SER A 133 6.40 1.49 4.52
N MET A 134 5.42 0.79 5.09
CA MET A 134 5.63 -0.47 5.80
C MET A 134 5.92 -1.65 4.87
N LEU A 135 5.54 -1.56 3.60
CA LEU A 135 5.63 -2.67 2.64
C LEU A 135 7.08 -3.12 2.43
N LEU A 136 7.94 -2.21 2.00
CA LEU A 136 9.33 -2.49 1.66
C LEU A 136 10.13 -3.15 2.81
N PRO A 137 10.20 -2.58 4.03
CA PRO A 137 10.96 -3.22 5.11
C PRO A 137 10.39 -4.58 5.51
N THR A 138 9.07 -4.79 5.39
CA THR A 138 8.45 -6.10 5.64
C THR A 138 8.87 -7.12 4.58
N VAL A 139 8.81 -6.75 3.29
CA VAL A 139 9.21 -7.61 2.16
C VAL A 139 10.68 -7.97 2.22
N ILE A 140 11.57 -6.98 2.42
CA ILE A 140 13.02 -7.22 2.53
C ILE A 140 13.32 -8.20 3.67
N THR A 141 12.65 -8.03 4.81
CA THR A 141 12.84 -8.92 5.95
C THR A 141 12.38 -10.35 5.64
N LEU A 142 11.21 -10.53 5.04
CA LEU A 142 10.72 -11.84 4.62
C LEU A 142 11.67 -12.51 3.61
N ASN A 143 12.09 -11.77 2.59
CA ASN A 143 13.00 -12.26 1.57
C ASN A 143 14.37 -12.63 2.15
N HIS A 144 14.87 -11.86 3.12
CA HIS A 144 16.12 -12.18 3.82
C HIS A 144 16.00 -13.44 4.68
N LEU A 145 14.88 -13.59 5.39
CA LEU A 145 14.62 -14.77 6.24
C LEU A 145 14.42 -16.04 5.44
N ASN A 146 13.75 -15.94 4.31
CA ASN A 146 13.53 -17.06 3.41
C ASN A 146 13.32 -16.56 1.96
N PRO A 147 14.39 -16.55 1.14
CA PRO A 147 14.34 -16.07 -0.25
C PRO A 147 13.41 -16.87 -1.18
N LYS A 148 12.90 -18.03 -0.72
CA LYS A 148 11.97 -18.86 -1.49
C LYS A 148 10.50 -18.50 -1.24
N LEU A 149 10.21 -17.63 -0.28
CA LEU A 149 8.83 -17.23 0.02
C LEU A 149 8.20 -16.50 -1.16
N LYS A 150 7.00 -16.93 -1.52
CA LYS A 150 6.13 -16.24 -2.46
C LYS A 150 5.32 -15.21 -1.69
N ILE A 151 5.65 -13.93 -1.89
CA ILE A 151 4.97 -12.83 -1.21
C ILE A 151 3.96 -12.20 -2.18
N ALA A 152 2.69 -12.12 -1.79
CA ALA A 152 1.68 -11.31 -2.49
C ALA A 152 1.53 -9.95 -1.81
N TYR A 153 1.54 -8.87 -2.59
CA TYR A 153 1.16 -7.54 -2.10
C TYR A 153 -0.26 -7.22 -2.55
N ILE A 154 -1.17 -6.94 -1.61
CA ILE A 154 -2.52 -6.46 -1.89
C ILE A 154 -2.57 -4.96 -1.60
N MET A 155 -2.70 -4.15 -2.65
CA MET A 155 -2.86 -2.70 -2.57
C MET A 155 -4.35 -2.32 -2.47
N THR A 156 -4.71 -1.60 -1.41
CA THR A 156 -6.05 -1.03 -1.23
C THR A 156 -6.18 0.34 -1.90
N ASP A 157 -7.42 0.79 -2.06
CA ASP A 157 -7.79 2.12 -2.55
C ASP A 157 -7.86 3.20 -1.45
N GLY A 158 -7.24 2.94 -0.28
CA GLY A 158 -7.20 3.90 0.83
C GLY A 158 -6.36 5.16 0.57
N ALA A 159 -5.60 5.22 -0.52
CA ALA A 159 -4.70 6.32 -0.86
C ALA A 159 -4.58 6.49 -2.39
N SER A 160 -3.37 6.56 -2.96
CA SER A 160 -3.22 6.55 -4.43
C SER A 160 -3.78 5.27 -5.05
N LEU A 161 -4.45 5.44 -6.19
CA LEU A 161 -5.20 4.39 -6.87
C LEU A 161 -4.33 3.64 -7.91
N PRO A 162 -3.51 4.30 -8.74
CA PRO A 162 -2.64 3.60 -9.68
C PRO A 162 -1.42 3.03 -8.93
N ILE A 163 -1.22 1.71 -8.95
CA ILE A 163 -0.05 1.09 -8.30
C ILE A 163 1.27 1.56 -8.90
N ALA A 164 1.27 1.94 -10.18
CA ALA A 164 2.39 2.53 -10.90
C ALA A 164 2.91 3.84 -10.28
N PHE A 165 2.14 4.48 -9.38
CA PHE A 165 2.64 5.63 -8.62
C PHE A 165 3.80 5.24 -7.68
N SER A 166 3.91 3.98 -7.25
CA SER A 166 4.97 3.55 -6.34
C SER A 166 6.21 3.04 -7.09
N ASN A 167 7.27 3.86 -7.12
CA ASN A 167 8.60 3.40 -7.56
C ASN A 167 9.09 2.20 -6.72
N THR A 168 8.72 2.15 -5.44
CA THR A 168 9.07 1.04 -4.54
C THR A 168 8.48 -0.28 -5.02
N VAL A 169 7.20 -0.29 -5.42
CA VAL A 169 6.56 -1.51 -5.96
C VAL A 169 7.22 -1.93 -7.27
N VAL A 170 7.43 -1.00 -8.19
CA VAL A 170 8.11 -1.27 -9.47
C VAL A 170 9.49 -1.90 -9.25
N ASN A 171 10.27 -1.37 -8.31
CA ASN A 171 11.60 -1.90 -7.99
C ASN A 171 11.51 -3.29 -7.35
N MET A 172 10.59 -3.51 -6.40
CA MET A 172 10.39 -4.83 -5.79
C MET A 172 9.95 -5.90 -6.80
N GLN A 173 9.13 -5.55 -7.80
CA GLN A 173 8.77 -6.47 -8.88
C GLN A 173 9.97 -6.80 -9.77
N LYS A 174 10.77 -5.79 -10.16
CA LYS A 174 11.99 -5.99 -10.97
C LYS A 174 13.01 -6.87 -10.27
N GLU A 175 13.19 -6.68 -8.96
CA GLU A 175 14.07 -7.48 -8.11
C GLU A 175 13.45 -8.83 -7.70
N LYS A 176 12.21 -9.12 -8.12
CA LYS A 176 11.45 -10.34 -7.80
C LYS A 176 11.28 -10.58 -6.28
N LEU A 177 11.27 -9.50 -5.50
CA LEU A 177 11.05 -9.55 -4.05
C LEU A 177 9.58 -9.83 -3.70
N ILE A 178 8.66 -9.46 -4.59
CA ILE A 178 7.25 -9.82 -4.51
C ILE A 178 6.89 -10.69 -5.72
N LYS A 179 6.09 -11.74 -5.46
CA LYS A 179 5.68 -12.70 -6.48
C LYS A 179 4.63 -12.12 -7.42
N ALA A 180 3.67 -11.39 -6.85
CA ALA A 180 2.62 -10.69 -7.57
C ALA A 180 2.05 -9.55 -6.73
N THR A 181 1.48 -8.58 -7.42
CA THR A 181 0.69 -7.48 -6.89
C THR A 181 -0.79 -7.69 -7.20
N ILE A 182 -1.65 -7.32 -6.26
CA ILE A 182 -3.09 -7.44 -6.36
C ILE A 182 -3.69 -6.09 -5.99
N THR A 183 -4.54 -5.52 -6.83
CA THR A 183 -5.22 -4.24 -6.55
C THR A 183 -6.69 -4.50 -6.29
N ILE A 184 -7.23 -3.87 -5.24
CA ILE A 184 -8.63 -4.03 -4.83
C ILE A 184 -9.39 -2.70 -4.84
N GLY A 185 -10.73 -2.77 -4.81
CA GLY A 185 -11.57 -1.57 -4.79
C GLY A 185 -11.39 -0.74 -6.05
N HIS A 186 -11.02 0.52 -5.88
CA HIS A 186 -10.72 1.44 -6.97
C HIS A 186 -9.23 1.59 -7.31
N ALA A 187 -8.34 0.95 -6.58
CA ALA A 187 -6.92 0.87 -6.95
C ALA A 187 -6.74 -0.04 -8.16
N PHE A 188 -5.79 0.22 -9.06
CA PHE A 188 -5.64 -0.50 -10.32
C PHE A 188 -4.19 -0.53 -10.82
N GLY A 189 -3.94 -1.35 -11.84
CA GLY A 189 -2.65 -1.58 -12.49
C GLY A 189 -1.84 -2.72 -11.87
N GLY A 190 -2.44 -3.55 -11.01
CA GLY A 190 -1.77 -4.70 -10.39
C GLY A 190 -1.65 -5.88 -11.37
N ASP A 191 -0.81 -6.86 -11.01
CA ASP A 191 -0.72 -8.11 -11.79
C ASP A 191 -2.06 -8.86 -11.80
N ILE A 192 -2.84 -8.71 -10.72
CA ILE A 192 -4.21 -9.22 -10.59
C ILE A 192 -5.12 -8.10 -10.11
N GLU A 193 -6.26 -7.95 -10.76
CA GLU A 193 -7.30 -6.99 -10.38
C GLU A 193 -8.43 -7.73 -9.64
N CYS A 194 -8.86 -7.21 -8.51
CA CYS A 194 -9.99 -7.75 -7.73
C CYS A 194 -10.95 -6.62 -7.33
N VAL A 195 -12.21 -6.96 -7.08
CA VAL A 195 -13.26 -5.99 -6.71
C VAL A 195 -13.11 -5.53 -5.26
N ASN A 196 -12.73 -6.43 -4.34
CA ASN A 196 -12.64 -6.13 -2.91
C ASN A 196 -11.57 -6.97 -2.21
N ILE A 197 -11.39 -6.75 -0.90
CA ILE A 197 -10.39 -7.45 -0.09
C ILE A 197 -10.60 -8.97 -0.03
N TYR A 198 -11.84 -9.46 0.06
CA TYR A 198 -12.12 -10.89 0.12
C TYR A 198 -11.60 -11.60 -1.14
N ASN A 199 -11.90 -11.05 -2.31
CA ASN A 199 -11.39 -11.56 -3.58
C ASN A 199 -9.86 -11.41 -3.69
N GLY A 200 -9.30 -10.29 -3.20
CA GLY A 200 -7.84 -10.10 -3.16
C GLY A 200 -7.13 -11.16 -2.31
N LEU A 201 -7.70 -11.53 -1.16
CA LEU A 201 -7.17 -12.58 -0.28
C LEU A 201 -7.24 -13.97 -0.92
N ILE A 202 -8.37 -14.28 -1.56
CA ILE A 202 -8.55 -15.52 -2.31
C ILE A 202 -7.54 -15.60 -3.45
N ALA A 203 -7.36 -14.51 -4.21
CA ALA A 203 -6.40 -14.44 -5.30
C ALA A 203 -4.95 -14.63 -4.80
N ALA A 204 -4.58 -13.99 -3.69
CA ALA A 204 -3.26 -14.16 -3.08
C ALA A 204 -2.96 -15.62 -2.74
N LYS A 205 -3.95 -16.32 -2.17
CA LYS A 205 -3.77 -17.72 -1.77
C LYS A 205 -3.89 -18.70 -2.93
N GLU A 206 -4.95 -18.63 -3.71
CA GLU A 206 -5.33 -19.70 -4.64
C GLU A 206 -4.83 -19.46 -6.07
N ILE A 207 -4.57 -18.20 -6.47
CA ILE A 207 -4.07 -17.85 -7.80
C ILE A 207 -2.56 -17.61 -7.77
N VAL A 208 -2.11 -16.71 -6.90
CA VAL A 208 -0.66 -16.43 -6.73
C VAL A 208 0.05 -17.59 -6.05
N MET A 209 -0.67 -18.39 -5.26
CA MET A 209 -0.10 -19.43 -4.39
C MET A 209 0.98 -18.85 -3.49
N ALA A 210 0.70 -17.68 -2.92
CA ALA A 210 1.60 -17.02 -2.00
C ALA A 210 1.70 -17.81 -0.69
N ASP A 211 2.85 -17.73 -0.04
CA ASP A 211 3.06 -18.23 1.31
C ASP A 211 2.57 -17.20 2.35
N VAL A 212 2.65 -15.90 2.01
CA VAL A 212 2.19 -14.79 2.85
C VAL A 212 1.66 -13.65 1.99
N ALA A 213 0.59 -13.00 2.45
CA ALA A 213 0.13 -11.73 1.88
C ALA A 213 0.46 -10.54 2.79
N ILE A 214 0.79 -9.40 2.18
CA ILE A 214 0.90 -8.11 2.85
C ILE A 214 -0.18 -7.20 2.28
N VAL A 215 -0.99 -6.59 3.15
CA VAL A 215 -2.05 -5.65 2.75
C VAL A 215 -1.73 -4.27 3.28
N THR A 216 -1.58 -3.30 2.37
CA THR A 216 -1.44 -1.87 2.70
C THR A 216 -1.99 -1.01 1.56
N MET A 217 -2.49 0.19 1.87
CA MET A 217 -2.79 1.20 0.86
C MET A 217 -1.59 1.59 -0.02
N GLY A 218 -1.86 2.21 -1.16
CA GLY A 218 -0.86 2.91 -1.96
C GLY A 218 -0.23 4.12 -1.25
N PRO A 219 0.77 4.79 -1.83
CA PRO A 219 1.31 6.04 -1.27
C PRO A 219 0.24 7.15 -1.12
N GLY A 220 0.40 8.03 -0.13
CA GLY A 220 -0.46 9.23 0.06
C GLY A 220 -1.60 9.06 1.08
N ILE A 221 -1.28 8.66 2.32
CA ILE A 221 -2.28 8.51 3.40
C ILE A 221 -3.00 9.84 3.71
N VAL A 222 -4.31 9.78 3.87
CA VAL A 222 -5.14 10.90 4.33
C VAL A 222 -5.26 10.88 5.86
N GLY A 223 -5.28 12.06 6.48
CA GLY A 223 -5.58 12.25 7.88
C GLY A 223 -6.12 13.64 8.16
N THR A 224 -7.31 13.73 8.77
CA THR A 224 -7.98 15.00 9.09
C THR A 224 -7.73 15.46 10.53
N GLY A 225 -6.98 14.67 11.31
CA GLY A 225 -6.75 14.92 12.74
C GLY A 225 -7.94 14.55 13.63
N THR A 226 -9.07 14.13 13.06
CA THR A 226 -10.22 13.61 13.81
C THR A 226 -10.01 12.14 14.21
N PRO A 227 -10.77 11.62 15.20
CA PRO A 227 -10.56 10.26 15.70
C PRO A 227 -10.72 9.14 14.66
N TYR A 228 -11.54 9.35 13.62
CA TYR A 228 -11.83 8.34 12.59
C TYR A 228 -11.47 8.77 11.17
N GLY A 229 -11.13 10.04 10.94
CA GLY A 229 -10.83 10.56 9.60
C GLY A 229 -9.38 10.32 9.19
N PHE A 230 -8.99 9.06 8.99
CA PHE A 230 -7.68 8.71 8.42
C PHE A 230 -7.77 7.41 7.62
N SER A 231 -7.04 7.29 6.50
CA SER A 231 -7.18 6.14 5.61
C SER A 231 -6.83 4.81 6.28
N GLY A 232 -5.82 4.82 7.17
CA GLY A 232 -5.33 3.62 7.86
C GLY A 232 -6.36 2.99 8.81
N ILE A 233 -7.54 3.59 8.98
CA ILE A 233 -8.65 3.00 9.73
C ILE A 233 -9.12 1.69 9.08
N GLU A 234 -8.90 1.54 7.77
CA GLU A 234 -9.21 0.33 7.00
C GLU A 234 -8.56 -0.93 7.58
N GLN A 235 -7.44 -0.82 8.30
CA GLN A 235 -6.79 -1.97 8.96
C GLN A 235 -7.80 -2.81 9.75
N GLY A 236 -8.78 -2.18 10.40
CA GLY A 236 -9.81 -2.91 11.15
C GLY A 236 -10.65 -3.84 10.29
N MET A 237 -11.20 -3.30 9.20
CA MET A 237 -12.00 -4.06 8.25
C MET A 237 -11.18 -5.12 7.52
N LEU A 238 -9.92 -4.84 7.21
CA LEU A 238 -9.00 -5.79 6.57
C LEU A 238 -8.72 -6.99 7.48
N ILE A 239 -8.48 -6.76 8.78
CA ILE A 239 -8.30 -7.82 9.78
C ILE A 239 -9.56 -8.68 9.90
N ASP A 240 -10.73 -8.04 9.99
CA ASP A 240 -12.00 -8.75 10.07
C ASP A 240 -12.24 -9.59 8.80
N ALA A 241 -11.90 -9.09 7.61
CA ALA A 241 -12.03 -9.84 6.37
C ALA A 241 -11.11 -11.08 6.32
N VAL A 242 -9.84 -10.93 6.75
CA VAL A 242 -8.90 -12.06 6.86
C VAL A 242 -9.45 -13.16 7.76
N ASN A 243 -9.92 -12.77 8.95
CA ASN A 243 -10.42 -13.72 9.94
C ASN A 243 -11.73 -14.38 9.47
N SER A 244 -12.61 -13.62 8.80
CA SER A 244 -13.89 -14.12 8.28
C SER A 244 -13.73 -15.21 7.21
N LEU A 245 -12.62 -15.21 6.47
CA LEU A 245 -12.28 -16.27 5.51
C LEU A 245 -11.42 -17.40 6.14
N GLY A 246 -11.18 -17.37 7.46
CA GLY A 246 -10.36 -18.36 8.15
C GLY A 246 -8.85 -18.22 7.90
N GLY A 247 -8.37 -17.00 7.63
CA GLY A 247 -6.95 -16.68 7.56
C GLY A 247 -6.35 -16.38 8.94
N THR A 248 -5.04 -16.16 8.99
CA THR A 248 -4.34 -15.75 10.20
C THR A 248 -3.94 -14.29 10.08
N SER A 249 -4.71 -13.41 10.74
CA SER A 249 -4.47 -11.97 10.72
C SER A 249 -3.29 -11.57 11.61
N ILE A 250 -2.38 -10.78 11.05
CA ILE A 250 -1.21 -10.21 11.72
C ILE A 250 -1.31 -8.69 11.62
N PHE A 251 -1.64 -8.05 12.73
CA PHE A 251 -1.72 -6.60 12.81
C PHE A 251 -0.32 -6.00 12.93
N LEU A 252 0.07 -5.19 11.94
CA LEU A 252 1.32 -4.43 11.95
C LEU A 252 1.04 -3.01 12.45
N PRO A 253 1.28 -2.71 13.74
CA PRO A 253 1.03 -1.38 14.28
C PRO A 253 2.07 -0.39 13.77
N ARG A 254 1.68 0.89 13.70
CA ARG A 254 2.63 1.97 13.51
C ARG A 254 3.21 2.36 14.87
N ILE A 255 4.45 1.96 15.12
CA ILE A 255 5.20 2.35 16.31
C ILE A 255 6.36 3.25 15.89
N SER A 256 6.47 4.42 16.51
CA SER A 256 7.55 5.39 16.27
C SER A 256 7.77 6.22 17.53
N PHE A 257 9.02 6.53 17.83
CA PHE A 257 9.37 7.50 18.87
C PHE A 257 10.05 8.75 18.29
N ALA A 258 10.14 8.83 16.96
CA ALA A 258 10.75 9.94 16.23
C ALA A 258 9.79 11.13 16.07
N ASP A 259 8.47 10.88 16.06
CA ASP A 259 7.46 11.93 16.04
C ASP A 259 7.22 12.47 17.45
N LYS A 260 7.63 13.72 17.70
CA LYS A 260 7.48 14.37 19.02
C LYS A 260 6.03 14.68 19.39
N ARG A 261 5.08 14.61 18.45
CA ARG A 261 3.65 14.83 18.74
C ARG A 261 3.13 13.66 19.55
N GLU A 262 2.54 13.94 20.71
CA GLU A 262 2.08 12.93 21.68
C GLU A 262 1.22 11.83 21.05
N ARG A 263 0.31 12.19 20.14
CA ARG A 263 -0.57 11.22 19.44
C ARG A 263 0.17 10.20 18.57
N HIS A 264 1.41 10.48 18.17
CA HIS A 264 2.23 9.60 17.33
C HIS A 264 3.44 9.00 18.06
N TYR A 265 3.64 9.36 19.33
CA TYR A 265 4.76 8.87 20.15
C TYR A 265 4.44 7.50 20.76
N GLY A 266 5.31 6.52 20.53
CA GLY A 266 5.05 5.11 20.84
C GLY A 266 4.14 4.47 19.79
N MET A 267 3.08 3.81 20.23
CA MET A 267 2.05 3.29 19.34
C MET A 267 1.14 4.43 18.86
N SER A 268 1.10 4.66 17.56
CA SER A 268 0.29 5.69 16.94
C SER A 268 -1.17 5.64 17.42
N HIS A 269 -1.78 6.81 17.65
CA HIS A 269 -3.21 6.94 17.91
C HIS A 269 -4.06 6.21 16.85
N HIS A 270 -3.62 6.19 15.58
CA HIS A 270 -4.33 5.44 14.53
C HIS A 270 -4.41 3.95 14.85
N SER A 271 -3.28 3.32 15.19
CA SER A 271 -3.24 1.89 15.57
C SER A 271 -4.03 1.62 16.85
N ARG A 272 -3.92 2.52 17.84
CA ARG A 272 -4.68 2.44 19.09
C ARG A 272 -6.20 2.50 18.85
N THR A 273 -6.67 3.44 18.02
CA THR A 273 -8.08 3.56 17.65
C THR A 273 -8.57 2.31 16.93
N VAL A 274 -7.81 1.82 15.95
CA VAL A 274 -8.20 0.63 15.19
C VAL A 274 -8.36 -0.58 16.11
N LEU A 275 -7.38 -0.85 16.97
CA LEU A 275 -7.42 -1.99 17.89
C LEU A 275 -8.50 -1.87 18.96
N SER A 276 -8.67 -0.68 19.55
CA SER A 276 -9.63 -0.52 20.65
C SER A 276 -11.08 -0.34 20.22
N LYS A 277 -11.33 0.14 18.98
CA LYS A 277 -12.68 0.56 18.55
C LYS A 277 -13.17 -0.01 17.22
N ILE A 278 -12.29 -0.40 16.30
CA ILE A 278 -12.70 -0.70 14.92
C ILE A 278 -12.65 -2.20 14.61
N VAL A 279 -11.55 -2.87 14.93
CA VAL A 279 -11.42 -4.31 14.68
C VAL A 279 -12.47 -5.04 15.52
N ASN A 280 -13.32 -5.87 14.91
CA ASN A 280 -14.32 -6.64 15.64
C ASN A 280 -13.79 -7.98 16.14
N THR A 281 -12.92 -8.61 15.37
CA THR A 281 -12.37 -9.95 15.63
C THR A 281 -11.04 -9.91 16.39
N LYS A 282 -10.59 -11.07 16.91
CA LYS A 282 -9.28 -11.19 17.56
C LYS A 282 -8.18 -11.22 16.49
N THR A 283 -7.03 -10.60 16.78
CA THR A 283 -5.86 -10.63 15.89
C THR A 283 -4.58 -10.67 16.72
N THR A 284 -3.47 -11.01 16.07
CA THR A 284 -2.14 -10.96 16.67
C THR A 284 -1.51 -9.61 16.37
N VAL A 285 -1.25 -8.82 17.42
CA VAL A 285 -0.58 -7.52 17.35
C VAL A 285 0.90 -7.72 17.59
N ILE A 286 1.71 -7.36 16.60
CA ILE A 286 3.15 -7.54 16.67
C ILE A 286 3.83 -6.28 17.21
N VAL A 287 4.61 -6.46 18.28
CA VAL A 287 5.40 -5.39 18.90
C VAL A 287 6.87 -5.81 18.86
N PRO A 288 7.80 -4.95 18.40
CA PRO A 288 9.22 -5.29 18.47
C PRO A 288 9.70 -5.33 19.92
N LYS A 289 10.74 -6.11 20.19
CA LYS A 289 11.48 -5.99 21.45
C LYS A 289 12.13 -4.60 21.53
N LEU A 290 11.75 -3.82 22.54
CA LEU A 290 12.19 -2.44 22.74
C LEU A 290 13.02 -2.28 24.02
N GLN A 291 13.79 -1.19 24.08
CA GLN A 291 14.43 -0.74 25.33
C GLN A 291 13.39 -0.53 26.43
N LEU A 292 13.78 -0.72 27.69
CA LEU A 292 12.86 -0.80 28.83
C LEU A 292 11.93 0.42 28.97
N ASN A 293 12.45 1.63 28.75
CA ASN A 293 11.67 2.88 28.76
C ASN A 293 10.57 2.89 27.69
N LYS A 294 10.93 2.60 26.42
CA LYS A 294 9.99 2.53 25.29
C LYS A 294 8.99 1.38 25.48
N LYS A 295 9.44 0.23 25.95
CA LYS A 295 8.59 -0.93 26.28
C LYS A 295 7.53 -0.59 27.33
N ARG A 296 7.88 0.15 28.39
CA ARG A 296 6.92 0.61 29.41
C ARG A 296 5.82 1.49 28.80
N ILE A 297 6.18 2.39 27.88
CA ILE A 297 5.22 3.26 27.17
C ILE A 297 4.25 2.44 26.34
N ILE A 298 4.76 1.52 25.49
CA ILE A 298 3.90 0.66 24.66
C ILE A 298 2.98 -0.21 25.53
N LYS A 299 3.52 -0.82 26.60
CA LYS A 299 2.72 -1.63 27.52
C LYS A 299 1.58 -0.82 28.15
N LYS A 300 1.88 0.40 28.61
CA LYS A 300 0.87 1.31 29.16
C LYS A 300 -0.21 1.65 28.11
N GLN A 301 0.19 2.03 26.90
CA GLN A 301 -0.75 2.34 25.81
C GLN A 301 -1.67 1.17 25.43
N ILE A 302 -1.17 -0.06 25.52
CA ILE A 302 -1.95 -1.29 25.28
C ILE A 302 -2.93 -1.54 26.43
N THR A 303 -2.47 -1.48 27.68
CA THR A 303 -3.30 -1.75 28.87
C THR A 303 -4.36 -0.68 29.11
N ASP A 304 -4.03 0.60 28.98
CA ASP A 304 -4.96 1.72 29.20
C ASP A 304 -6.18 1.64 28.27
N LEU A 305 -6.01 1.04 27.08
CA LEU A 305 -7.06 0.85 26.08
C LEU A 305 -7.59 -0.60 26.02
N LYS A 306 -7.20 -1.45 26.97
CA LYS A 306 -7.60 -2.86 27.07
C LYS A 306 -7.36 -3.68 25.78
N ILE A 307 -6.37 -3.26 24.98
CA ILE A 307 -6.05 -3.90 23.70
C ILE A 307 -5.64 -5.37 23.93
N ASN A 308 -4.92 -5.66 25.02
CA ASN A 308 -4.47 -7.00 25.39
C ASN A 308 -5.60 -7.90 25.95
N GLU A 309 -6.76 -7.36 26.30
CA GLU A 309 -7.92 -8.18 26.71
C GLU A 309 -8.59 -8.81 25.48
N LYS A 310 -8.56 -8.10 24.34
CA LYS A 310 -9.16 -8.56 23.08
C LYS A 310 -8.17 -9.27 22.16
N HIS A 311 -6.95 -8.74 22.03
CA HIS A 311 -5.97 -9.16 21.03
C HIS A 311 -4.79 -9.92 21.63
N CYS A 312 -4.14 -10.77 20.84
CA CYS A 312 -2.91 -11.45 21.25
C CYS A 312 -1.73 -10.52 20.99
N ILE A 313 -1.02 -10.10 22.04
CA ILE A 313 0.18 -9.28 21.89
C ILE A 313 1.40 -10.20 21.82
N VAL A 314 2.15 -10.11 20.72
CA VAL A 314 3.40 -10.87 20.56
C VAL A 314 4.56 -9.89 20.48
N GLU A 315 5.50 -10.02 21.42
CA GLU A 315 6.78 -9.35 21.37
C GLU A 315 7.76 -10.19 20.54
N GLU A 316 8.37 -9.60 19.52
CA GLU A 316 9.28 -10.31 18.62
C GLU A 316 10.65 -9.60 18.57
N GLU A 317 11.72 -10.38 18.69
CA GLU A 317 13.10 -9.88 18.64
C GLU A 317 13.68 -10.06 17.23
N VAL A 318 14.15 -8.98 16.62
CA VAL A 318 14.64 -9.00 15.23
C VAL A 318 16.15 -9.13 15.11
N GLY A 319 16.91 -8.95 16.20
CA GLY A 319 18.37 -9.20 16.24
C GLY A 319 19.13 -8.58 15.06
N MET A 320 19.92 -9.39 14.36
CA MET A 320 20.74 -8.96 13.21
C MET A 320 19.93 -8.50 11.99
N LEU A 321 18.62 -8.74 11.92
CA LEU A 321 17.76 -8.24 10.83
C LEU A 321 17.72 -6.71 10.79
N ALA A 322 17.97 -6.05 11.92
CA ALA A 322 18.12 -4.59 11.98
C ALA A 322 19.23 -4.09 11.03
N LEU A 323 20.32 -4.84 10.89
CA LEU A 323 21.45 -4.49 10.01
C LEU A 323 21.13 -4.72 8.53
N VAL A 324 20.22 -5.63 8.22
CA VAL A 324 19.74 -5.83 6.85
C VAL A 324 18.94 -4.61 6.41
N LEU A 325 18.00 -4.17 7.25
CA LEU A 325 17.17 -2.99 6.99
C LEU A 325 18.00 -1.71 6.87
N SER A 326 19.04 -1.53 7.69
CA SER A 326 19.90 -0.36 7.61
C SER A 326 20.67 -0.27 6.29
N LYS A 327 21.09 -1.42 5.70
CA LYS A 327 21.80 -1.47 4.42
C LYS A 327 20.89 -1.14 3.23
N PHE A 328 19.63 -1.59 3.27
CA PHE A 328 18.66 -1.34 2.21
C PHE A 328 18.04 0.06 2.26
N ASN A 329 17.99 0.72 3.42
CA ASN A 329 17.42 2.07 3.50
C ASN A 329 18.31 3.13 2.82
N ASN A 330 19.62 2.89 2.73
CA ASN A 330 20.52 3.80 2.01
C ASN A 330 20.22 3.87 0.50
N SER A 331 19.47 2.92 -0.07
CA SER A 331 19.08 2.93 -1.49
C SER A 331 17.61 3.35 -1.73
N LEU A 332 16.76 3.42 -0.71
CA LEU A 332 15.32 3.62 -0.85
C LEU A 332 14.79 4.55 0.25
N SER A 333 14.81 5.86 0.01
CA SER A 333 14.24 6.85 0.93
C SER A 333 12.71 6.74 0.95
N THR A 334 12.14 6.42 2.10
CA THR A 334 10.69 6.51 2.33
C THR A 334 10.40 7.54 3.41
N MET A 335 9.55 8.53 3.12
CA MET A 335 9.00 9.51 4.09
C MET A 335 10.02 10.43 4.79
N ASP A 336 11.03 10.93 4.06
CA ASP A 336 12.06 11.86 4.57
C ASP A 336 12.85 11.35 5.80
N ARG A 337 12.63 10.08 6.19
CA ARG A 337 13.23 9.45 7.37
C ARG A 337 13.82 8.10 7.00
N ASN A 338 15.13 8.00 7.14
CA ASN A 338 15.87 6.75 7.01
C ASN A 338 15.80 5.91 8.30
N PHE A 339 16.43 4.74 8.26
CA PHE A 339 16.39 3.73 9.32
C PHE A 339 16.83 4.32 10.65
N ASN A 340 17.89 5.13 10.65
CA ASN A 340 18.46 5.73 11.85
C ASN A 340 17.56 6.82 12.46
N GLN A 341 16.68 7.42 11.65
CA GLN A 341 15.76 8.46 12.09
C GLN A 341 14.47 7.91 12.71
N ASP A 342 14.08 6.67 12.41
CA ASP A 342 12.87 6.04 12.97
C ASP A 342 13.02 4.52 13.15
N ILE A 343 14.02 4.11 13.93
CA ILE A 343 14.41 2.69 14.09
C ILE A 343 13.21 1.81 14.47
N GLU A 344 12.38 2.23 15.42
CA GLU A 344 11.26 1.42 15.91
C GLU A 344 10.22 1.11 14.83
N PHE A 345 10.01 2.02 13.88
CA PHE A 345 9.13 1.77 12.74
C PHE A 345 9.62 0.58 11.91
N PHE A 346 10.91 0.57 11.57
CA PHE A 346 11.52 -0.50 10.79
C PHE A 346 11.61 -1.82 11.58
N LEU A 347 11.94 -1.78 12.87
CA LEU A 347 11.94 -2.97 13.73
C LEU A 347 10.54 -3.58 13.84
N THR A 348 9.48 -2.77 13.86
CA THR A 348 8.09 -3.26 13.91
C THR A 348 7.73 -3.99 12.62
N CYS A 349 8.12 -3.47 11.46
CA CYS A 349 7.94 -4.14 10.16
C CYS A 349 8.69 -5.49 10.11
N ALA A 350 9.97 -5.50 10.52
CA ALA A 350 10.75 -6.73 10.58
C ALA A 350 10.19 -7.76 11.57
N SER A 351 9.61 -7.30 12.68
CA SER A 351 8.99 -8.17 13.68
C SER A 351 7.78 -8.90 13.11
N ALA A 352 6.91 -8.20 12.38
CA ALA A 352 5.75 -8.83 11.74
C ALA A 352 6.16 -9.83 10.65
N ALA A 353 7.17 -9.48 9.85
CA ALA A 353 7.77 -10.39 8.87
C ALA A 353 8.33 -11.65 9.53
N LYS A 354 9.13 -11.50 10.60
CA LYS A 354 9.70 -12.63 11.33
C LYS A 354 8.64 -13.52 11.96
N TYR A 355 7.62 -12.93 12.58
CA TYR A 355 6.50 -13.66 13.15
C TYR A 355 5.75 -14.47 12.07
N SER A 356 5.44 -13.85 10.93
CA SER A 356 4.77 -14.52 9.82
C SER A 356 5.60 -15.70 9.28
N ASN A 357 6.91 -15.52 9.11
CA ASN A 357 7.80 -16.60 8.71
C ASN A 357 7.85 -17.75 9.73
N ARG A 358 7.79 -17.45 11.04
CA ARG A 358 7.69 -18.49 12.09
C ARG A 358 6.40 -19.30 11.97
N LEU A 359 5.26 -18.65 11.74
CA LEU A 359 3.98 -19.36 11.52
C LEU A 359 4.06 -20.36 10.36
N LEU A 360 4.74 -19.98 9.27
CA LEU A 360 4.94 -20.84 8.11
C LEU A 360 5.85 -22.04 8.39
N MET A 361 6.75 -21.94 9.36
CA MET A 361 7.60 -23.05 9.78
C MET A 361 6.89 -24.00 10.73
N THR A 362 5.97 -23.51 11.56
CA THR A 362 5.18 -24.34 12.48
C THR A 362 4.05 -25.10 11.79
N ASN A 363 3.54 -24.60 10.67
CA ASN A 363 2.44 -25.20 9.92
C ASN A 363 2.89 -26.20 8.82
N LYS A 364 4.20 -26.45 8.70
CA LYS A 364 4.77 -27.52 7.87
C LYS A 364 5.04 -28.74 8.75
#